data_AF-A0A5K7ZRJ6-F1
#
_entry.id   AF-A0A5K7ZRJ6-F1
#
_cell.length_a   1.000
_cell.length_b   1.000
_cell.length_c   1.000
_cell.angle_alpha   90.00
_cell.angle_beta   90.00
_cell.angle_gamma   90.00
#
_symmetry.space_group_name_H-M   'P 1'
#
loop_
_entity.id
_entity.type
_entity.pdbx_description
1 polymer ?
#
loop_
_entity_poly.entity_id
_entity_poly.type
_entity_poly.pdbx_seq_one_letter_code
_entity_poly.pdbx_strand_id
1 'polypeptide(L)' 'MDASPLIVPAQMNIDEAAVLAMQREDENIYDHLVVTDEQGIFIGIVPVHAILSRLASLEKDRAKELSAGNRVLEPV' A
#
# COMPACT_ATOMS: atom_id res chain seq x y z
N MET A 1 20.54 -2.83 -9.53
CA MET A 1 20.14 -1.41 -9.50
C MET A 1 19.08 -1.30 -10.57
N ASP A 2 17.82 -1.16 -10.14
CA ASP A 2 16.67 -1.12 -11.04
C ASP A 2 16.76 0.09 -11.97
N ALA A 3 16.78 -0.16 -13.27
CA ALA A 3 16.98 0.87 -14.29
C ALA A 3 15.71 1.68 -14.57
N SER A 4 14.57 1.30 -14.00
CA SER A 4 13.27 1.94 -14.25
C SER A 4 12.41 1.92 -13.00
N PRO A 5 12.81 2.64 -11.93
CA PRO A 5 12.08 2.65 -10.66
C PRO A 5 10.63 3.11 -10.86
N LEU A 6 9.72 2.52 -10.10
CA LEU A 6 8.33 2.94 -10.12
C LEU A 6 8.20 4.28 -9.38
N ILE A 7 7.83 5.34 -10.10
CA ILE A 7 7.61 6.67 -9.55
C ILE A 7 6.10 6.88 -9.39
N VAL A 8 5.66 7.25 -8.17
CA VAL A 8 4.26 7.49 -7.85
C VAL A 8 4.07 8.82 -7.12
N PRO A 9 2.95 9.54 -7.35
CA PRO A 9 2.62 10.73 -6.59
C PRO A 9 2.16 10.35 -5.17
N ALA A 10 2.50 11.17 -4.18
CA ALA A 10 2.22 10.96 -2.75
C ALA A 10 0.72 10.80 -2.40
N GLN A 11 -0.14 11.34 -3.25
CA GLN A 11 -1.60 11.37 -3.14
C GLN A 11 -2.28 10.17 -3.83
N MET A 12 -1.50 9.31 -4.51
CA MET A 12 -2.02 8.05 -5.06
C MET A 12 -2.52 7.14 -3.94
N ASN A 13 -3.63 6.44 -4.17
CA ASN A 13 -4.12 5.47 -3.19
C ASN A 13 -3.11 4.34 -3.00
N ILE A 14 -2.94 3.92 -1.75
CA ILE A 14 -1.96 2.89 -1.39
C ILE A 14 -2.24 1.55 -2.10
N ASP A 15 -3.52 1.23 -2.36
CA ASP A 15 -3.93 0.04 -3.11
C ASP A 15 -3.51 0.11 -4.58
N GLU A 16 -3.68 1.27 -5.22
CA GLU A 16 -3.28 1.49 -6.62
C GLU A 16 -1.76 1.43 -6.78
N ALA A 17 -1.03 2.04 -5.84
CA ALA A 17 0.43 1.96 -5.80
C ALA A 17 0.93 0.52 -5.62
N ALA A 18 0.24 -0.29 -4.81
CA ALA A 18 0.56 -1.70 -4.62
C ALA A 18 0.33 -2.51 -5.91
N VAL A 19 -0.80 -2.28 -6.60
CA VAL A 19 -1.09 -2.95 -7.88
C VAL A 19 -0.03 -2.63 -8.93
N LEU A 20 0.34 -1.35 -9.07
CA LEU A 20 1.39 -0.93 -10.01
C LEU A 20 2.74 -1.56 -9.66
N ALA A 21 3.09 -1.67 -8.38
CA ALA A 21 4.30 -2.32 -7.94
C ALA A 21 4.31 -3.84 -8.26
N MET A 22 3.17 -4.50 -8.10
CA MET A 22 3.02 -5.95 -8.35
C MET A 22 2.92 -6.32 -9.83
N GLN A 23 2.68 -5.37 -10.72
CA GLN A 23 2.66 -5.58 -12.17
C GLN A 23 4.03 -5.48 -12.84
N ARG A 24 5.08 -5.18 -12.08
CA ARG A 24 6.47 -5.10 -12.57
C ARG A 24 7.02 -6.51 -12.80
N GLU A 25 8.00 -6.63 -13.70
CA GLU A 25 8.69 -7.91 -13.98
C GLU A 25 9.18 -8.57 -12.67
N ASP A 26 9.15 -9.91 -12.63
CA ASP A 26 9.31 -10.74 -11.42
C ASP A 26 10.53 -10.38 -10.54
N GLU A 27 11.58 -9.84 -11.15
CA GLU A 27 12.82 -9.45 -10.49
C GLU A 27 12.71 -8.14 -9.68
N ASN A 28 11.68 -7.32 -9.90
CA ASN A 28 11.52 -5.96 -9.34
C ASN A 28 10.25 -5.76 -8.49
N ILE A 29 9.46 -6.82 -8.25
CA ILE A 29 8.18 -6.78 -7.52
C ILE A 29 8.36 -6.31 -6.07
N TYR A 30 9.54 -6.49 -5.48
CA TYR A 30 9.82 -6.16 -4.08
C TYR A 30 10.81 -5.01 -3.87
N ASP A 31 11.13 -4.26 -4.93
CA ASP A 31 12.06 -3.14 -4.82
C ASP A 31 11.39 -1.89 -4.18
N HIS A 32 11.92 -0.71 -4.46
CA HIS A 32 11.45 0.55 -3.90
C HIS A 32 10.60 1.32 -4.91
N LEU A 33 9.55 1.99 -4.41
CA LEU A 33 8.88 3.06 -5.12
C LEU A 33 9.55 4.39 -4.78
N VAL A 34 9.66 5.25 -5.78
CA VAL A 34 10.03 6.65 -5.64
C VAL A 34 8.75 7.46 -5.50
N VAL A 35 8.67 8.30 -4.48
CA VAL A 35 7.49 9.12 -4.22
C VAL A 35 7.80 10.57 -4.58
N THR A 36 6.90 11.20 -5.32
CA THR A 36 6.96 12.62 -5.67
C THR A 36 5.76 13.40 -5.13
N ASP A 37 5.92 14.70 -4.95
CA ASP A 37 4.78 15.61 -4.72
C ASP A 37 4.01 15.90 -6.03
N GLU A 38 3.00 16.78 -5.95
CA GLU A 38 2.18 17.14 -7.12
C GLU A 38 2.96 17.91 -8.20
N GLN A 39 4.13 18.45 -7.87
CA GLN A 39 5.01 19.17 -8.80
C GLN A 39 6.07 18.25 -9.41
N GLY A 40 6.06 16.95 -9.07
CA GLY A 40 7.05 15.97 -9.51
C GLY A 40 8.37 16.04 -8.74
N ILE A 41 8.42 16.77 -7.61
CA ILE A 41 9.60 16.88 -6.78
C ILE A 41 9.71 15.61 -5.93
N PHE A 42 10.90 15.00 -5.91
CA PHE A 42 11.19 13.84 -5.07
C PHE A 42 10.98 14.17 -3.59
N ILE A 43 10.20 13.34 -2.90
CA ILE A 43 9.96 13.47 -1.46
C ILE A 43 10.38 12.25 -0.64
N GLY A 44 10.60 11.09 -1.27
CA GLY A 44 11.07 9.91 -0.54
C GLY A 44 11.02 8.62 -1.33
N ILE A 45 11.44 7.54 -0.67
CA ILE A 45 11.35 6.17 -1.19
C ILE A 45 10.56 5.30 -0.21
N VAL A 46 9.79 4.36 -0.75
CA VAL A 46 9.00 3.42 0.05
C VAL A 46 9.22 2.02 -0.50
N PRO A 47 9.63 1.05 0.34
CA PRO A 47 9.76 -0.32 -0.13
C PRO A 47 8.39 -0.97 -0.31
N VAL A 48 8.20 -1.75 -1.38
CA VAL A 48 6.91 -2.38 -1.70
C VAL A 48 6.39 -3.26 -0.54
N HIS A 49 7.28 -3.97 0.16
CA HIS A 49 6.89 -4.82 1.30
C HIS A 49 6.24 -4.04 2.45
N ALA A 50 6.60 -2.77 2.65
CA ALA A 50 5.98 -1.94 3.69
C ALA A 50 4.53 -1.56 3.31
N ILE A 51 4.28 -1.30 2.03
CA ILE A 51 2.93 -1.06 1.49
C ILE A 51 2.07 -2.30 1.71
N LEU A 52 2.52 -3.48 1.26
CA LEU A 52 1.78 -4.74 1.42
C LEU A 52 1.50 -5.07 2.90
N SER A 53 2.48 -4.83 3.77
CA SER A 53 2.31 -5.03 5.22
C SER A 53 1.27 -4.09 5.80
N ARG A 54 1.22 -2.84 5.34
CA ARG A 54 0.22 -1.87 5.79
C ARG A 54 -1.18 -2.25 5.34
N LEU A 55 -1.34 -2.69 4.09
CA LEU A 55 -2.62 -3.18 3.56
C LEU A 55 -3.13 -4.39 4.35
N ALA A 56 -2.26 -5.37 4.62
CA ALA A 56 -2.61 -6.53 5.42
C ALA A 56 -3.05 -6.15 6.85
N SER A 57 -2.42 -5.13 7.45
CA SER A 57 -2.84 -4.62 8.77
C SER A 57 -4.22 -3.96 8.71
N LEU A 58 -4.49 -3.15 7.68
CA LEU A 58 -5.78 -2.47 7.52
C LEU A 58 -6.92 -3.47 7.35
N GLU A 59 -6.74 -4.50 6.52
CA GLU A 59 -7.74 -5.56 6.34
C GLU A 59 -7.99 -6.34 7.64
N LYS A 60 -6.93 -6.61 8.42
CA LYS A 60 -7.05 -7.26 9.72
C LYS A 60 -7.83 -6.39 10.71
N ASP A 61 -7.58 -5.09 10.74
CA ASP A 61 -8.27 -4.18 11.65
C ASP A 61 -9.75 -4.03 11.26
N ARG A 62 -10.06 -3.93 9.96
CA ARG A 62 -11.44 -3.95 9.46
C ARG A 62 -12.18 -5.24 9.85
N ALA A 63 -11.52 -6.39 9.75
CA ALA A 63 -12.11 -7.67 10.16
C ALA A 63 -12.41 -7.72 11.67
N LYS A 64 -11.55 -7.15 12.51
CA LYS A 64 -11.79 -7.03 13.96
C LYS A 64 -12.97 -6.11 14.26
N GLU A 65 -13.07 -4.97 13.58
CA GLU A 65 -14.17 -4.02 13.78
C GLU A 65 -15.53 -4.63 13.41
N LEU A 66 -15.60 -5.35 12.29
CA LEU A 66 -16.80 -6.07 11.86
C LEU A 66 -17.22 -7.15 12.87
N SER A 67 -16.25 -7.92 13.37
CA SER A 67 -16.53 -8.98 14.35
C SER A 67 -16.85 -8.44 15.75
N ALA A 68 -16.33 -7.28 16.12
CA ALA A 68 -16.69 -6.59 17.37
C ALA A 68 -18.08 -5.93 17.29
N GLY A 69 -18.41 -5.29 16.16
CA GLY A 69 -19.70 -4.61 15.95
C GLY A 69 -20.90 -5.57 15.94
N ASN A 70 -20.71 -6.80 15.44
CA ASN A 70 -21.78 -7.81 15.41
C ASN A 70 -22.16 -8.37 16.80
N ARG A 71 -21.34 -8.13 17.83
CA ARG A 71 -21.55 -8.67 19.19
C ARG A 71 -22.43 -7.78 20.09
N VAL A 72 -22.76 -6.57 19.62
CA VAL A 72 -23.56 -5.58 20.37
C VAL A 72 -25.06 -5.69 20.06
N LEU A 73 -25.46 -6.50 19.07
CA LEU A 73 -26.83 -6.60 18.56
C LEU A 73 -27.60 -7.86 18.99
N GLU A 74 -27.15 -8.61 20.00
CA GLU A 74 -27.96 -9.67 20.61
C GLU A 74 -28.79 -9.07 21.76
N PRO A 75 -30.11 -8.80 21.59
CA PRO A 75 -30.95 -8.38 22.70
C PRO A 75 -31.24 -9.59 23.60
N VAL A 76 -31.06 -9.38 24.90
CA VAL A 76 -31.41 -10.30 26.00
C VAL A 76 -32.92 -10.47 26.10
#